data_AF-A0A225DPL4-F1
#
_entry.id   AF-A0A225DPL4-F1
#
_cell.length_a   1.000
_cell.length_b   1.000
_cell.length_c   1.000
_cell.angle_alpha   90.00
_cell.angle_beta   90.00
_cell.angle_gamma   90.00
#
_symmetry.space_group_name_H-M   'P 1'
#
loop_
_entity.id
_entity.type
_entity.pdbx_description
1 polymer ?
#
loop_
_entity_poly.entity_id
_entity_poly.type
_entity_poly.pdbx_seq_one_letter_code
_entity_poly.pdbx_strand_id
1 'polypeptide(L)' 'MPQTYRVRFTPEPTGLGRPKNVSTVDLQCEMDQLLGQLPIGAYVLYIEDLTEGRDVHWTRWPKAFRPGSKNETTGRVMT' A
#
# COMPACT_ATOMS: atom_id res chain seq x y z
N MET A 1 1.77 2.92 21.58
CA MET A 1 0.37 3.40 21.44
C MET A 1 -0.04 3.19 20.00
N PRO A 2 -1.22 2.65 19.71
CA PRO A 2 -1.66 2.46 18.34
C PRO A 2 -1.84 3.82 17.66
N GLN A 3 -1.31 3.97 16.45
CA GLN A 3 -1.44 5.17 15.63
C GLN A 3 -2.69 5.05 14.77
N THR A 4 -3.31 6.19 14.45
CA THR A 4 -4.44 6.22 13.51
C THR A 4 -3.90 6.53 12.12
N TYR A 5 -4.08 5.60 11.19
CA TYR A 5 -3.69 5.77 9.80
C TYR A 5 -4.91 5.86 8.90
N ARG A 6 -4.96 6.89 8.07
CA ARG A 6 -5.91 6.95 6.95
C ARG A 6 -5.27 6.30 5.74
N VAL A 7 -5.85 5.21 5.29
CA VAL A 7 -5.38 4.44 4.14
C VAL A 7 -6.34 4.62 2.98
N ARG A 8 -5.83 5.09 1.86
CA ARG A 8 -6.54 5.14 0.58
C ARG A 8 -6.03 4.01 -0.30
N PHE A 9 -6.91 3.11 -0.72
CA PHE A 9 -6.56 1.93 -1.48
C PHE A 9 -7.60 1.64 -2.58
N THR A 10 -7.27 0.74 -3.50
CA THR A 10 -8.23 0.15 -4.44
C THR A 10 -8.14 -1.38 -4.36
N PRO A 11 -9.27 -2.11 -4.38
CA PRO A 11 -9.27 -3.57 -4.28
C PRO A 11 -8.75 -4.26 -5.55
N GLU A 12 -8.70 -3.55 -6.68
CA GLU A 12 -8.23 -4.09 -7.95
C GLU A 12 -7.00 -3.30 -8.42
N PRO A 13 -5.90 -3.97 -8.81
CA PRO A 13 -4.77 -3.28 -9.41
C PRO A 13 -5.24 -2.67 -10.73
N THR A 14 -5.52 -1.37 -10.74
CA THR A 14 -5.71 -0.65 -11.99
C THR A 14 -4.38 -0.66 -12.72
N GLY A 15 -4.34 -1.33 -13.88
CA GLY A 15 -3.35 -1.04 -14.91
C GLY A 15 -3.33 0.47 -15.25
N LEU A 16 -2.48 0.89 -16.18
CA LEU A 16 -2.11 2.29 -16.54
C LEU A 16 -3.23 3.38 -16.63
N GLY A 17 -4.51 3.05 -16.44
CA GLY A 17 -5.61 4.00 -16.23
C GLY A 17 -5.77 4.50 -14.78
N ARG A 18 -6.75 5.40 -14.59
CA ARG A 18 -7.08 5.99 -13.29
C ARG A 18 -7.57 4.92 -12.31
N PRO A 19 -7.17 4.97 -11.03
CA PRO A 19 -7.65 4.03 -10.02
C PRO A 19 -9.17 4.12 -9.89
N LYS A 20 -9.83 2.97 -10.11
CA LYS A 20 -11.27 2.78 -9.94
C LYS A 20 -11.51 2.19 -8.55
N ASN A 21 -12.73 2.32 -8.03
CA ASN A 21 -13.14 1.70 -6.76
C ASN A 21 -12.25 2.09 -5.57
N VAL A 22 -11.81 3.36 -5.54
CA VAL A 22 -10.95 3.86 -4.47
C VAL A 22 -11.73 3.95 -3.17
N SER A 23 -11.22 3.27 -2.14
CA SER A 23 -11.76 3.25 -0.80
C SER A 23 -10.80 3.96 0.15
N THR A 24 -11.34 4.60 1.18
CA THR A 24 -10.59 5.22 2.26
C THR A 24 -11.05 4.62 3.57
N VAL A 25 -10.12 4.19 4.41
CA VAL A 25 -10.39 3.64 5.75
C VAL A 25 -9.44 4.26 6.76
N ASP A 26 -9.94 4.57 7.95
CA ASP A 26 -9.13 5.01 9.08
C ASP A 26 -8.91 3.80 10.01
N LEU A 27 -7.65 3.42 10.21
CA LEU A 27 -7.24 2.22 10.94
C LEU A 27 -6.40 2.60 12.15
N GLN A 28 -6.81 2.14 13.33
CA GLN A 28 -6.02 2.30 14.55
C GLN A 28 -5.17 1.05 14.79
N CYS A 29 -3.91 1.08 14.38
CA CYS A 29 -3.02 -0.08 14.43
C CYS A 29 -1.54 0.32 14.52
N GLU A 30 -0.64 -0.66 14.58
CA GLU A 30 0.79 -0.44 14.34
C GLU A 30 1.10 -0.46 12.83
N MET A 31 2.12 0.29 12.40
CA MET A 31 2.51 0.40 10.99
C MET A 31 2.74 -0.98 10.34
N ASP A 32 3.40 -1.90 11.04
CA ASP A 32 3.70 -3.25 10.55
C ASP A 32 2.44 -4.11 10.38
N GLN A 33 1.33 -3.75 11.03
CA GLN A 33 0.04 -4.45 10.95
C GLN A 33 -0.92 -3.82 9.93
N LEU A 34 -0.69 -2.57 9.52
CA LEU A 34 -1.59 -1.79 8.67
C LEU A 34 -1.99 -2.54 7.39
N LEU A 35 -1.00 -3.15 6.73
CA LEU A 35 -1.24 -3.92 5.51
C LEU A 35 -2.10 -5.18 5.73
N GLY A 36 -1.95 -5.82 6.88
CA GLY A 36 -2.74 -7.01 7.24
C GLY A 36 -4.21 -6.71 7.54
N GLN A 37 -4.55 -5.44 7.76
CA GLN A 37 -5.93 -4.98 7.99
C GLN A 37 -6.68 -4.67 6.68
N LEU A 38 -5.98 -4.62 5.54
CA LEU A 38 -6.59 -4.33 4.25
C LEU A 38 -7.08 -5.62 3.57
N PRO A 39 -8.08 -5.52 2.67
CA PRO A 39 -8.49 -6.65 1.85
C PRO A 39 -7.31 -7.28 1.11
N ILE A 40 -7.33 -8.62 0.99
CA ILE A 40 -6.29 -9.35 0.24
C ILE A 40 -6.24 -8.80 -1.19
N GLY A 41 -5.04 -8.42 -1.64
CA GLY A 41 -4.82 -7.87 -2.97
C GLY A 41 -5.09 -6.36 -3.10
N ALA A 42 -5.44 -5.67 -2.00
CA ALA A 42 -5.61 -4.22 -2.00
C ALA A 42 -4.33 -3.51 -2.42
N TYR A 43 -4.47 -2.62 -3.38
CA TYR A 43 -3.40 -1.74 -3.84
C TYR A 43 -3.49 -0.39 -3.11
N VAL A 44 -2.52 -0.13 -2.25
CA VAL A 44 -2.46 1.10 -1.47
C VAL A 44 -1.99 2.26 -2.35
N LEU A 45 -2.77 3.33 -2.36
CA LEU A 45 -2.48 4.56 -3.10
C LEU A 45 -1.82 5.60 -2.20
N TYR A 46 -2.25 5.69 -0.95
CA TYR A 46 -1.83 6.73 -0.02
C TYR A 46 -2.10 6.34 1.43
N ILE A 47 -1.21 6.75 2.34
CA ILE A 47 -1.35 6.58 3.78
C ILE A 47 -0.97 7.89 4.47
N GLU A 48 -1.81 8.34 5.38
CA GLU A 48 -1.60 9.50 6.25
C GLU A 48 -1.63 9.02 7.70
N ASP A 49 -0.66 9.43 8.51
CA ASP A 49 -0.73 9.31 9.96
C ASP A 49 -1.52 10.49 10.53
N LEU A 50 -2.74 10.22 10.99
CA LEU A 50 -3.62 11.23 11.57
C LEU A 50 -3.20 11.62 12.99
N THR A 51 -2.35 10.84 13.64
CA THR A 51 -1.82 11.12 14.99
C THR A 51 -0.79 12.23 14.94
N GLU A 52 0.09 12.18 13.93
CA GLU A 52 1.17 13.15 13.73
C GLU A 52 0.84 14.16 12.61
N GLY A 53 -0.29 13.98 11.92
CA GLY A 53 -0.73 14.84 10.82
C GLY A 53 0.21 14.84 9.62
N ARG A 54 0.82 13.69 9.30
CA ARG A 54 1.86 13.60 8.25
C ARG A 54 1.66 12.43 7.29
N ASP A 55 2.05 12.66 6.04
CA ASP A 55 2.10 11.63 5.01
C ASP A 55 3.13 10.55 5.34
N VAL A 56 2.72 9.28 5.22
CA VAL A 56 3.62 8.15 5.36
C VAL A 56 4.24 7.86 3.99
N HIS A 57 5.46 8.36 3.77
CA HIS A 57 6.19 8.07 2.53
C HIS A 57 6.52 6.58 2.39
N TRP A 58 6.27 6.05 1.18
CA TRP A 58 6.48 4.69 0.68
C TRP A 58 7.90 4.11 0.86
N THR A 59 8.89 4.93 1.24
CA THR A 59 10.29 4.50 1.45
C THR A 59 10.48 3.65 2.70
N ARG A 60 9.54 3.66 3.66
CA ARG A 60 9.59 2.85 4.89
C ARG A 60 9.08 1.43 4.73
N TRP A 61 8.53 1.08 3.57
CA TRP A 61 7.88 -0.22 3.38
C TRP A 61 8.86 -1.32 3.00
N PRO A 62 8.62 -2.58 3.44
CA PRO A 62 9.36 -3.74 2.94
C PRO A 62 9.29 -3.78 1.42
N LYS A 63 10.39 -4.12 0.74
CA LYS A 63 10.51 -4.06 -0.73
C LYS A 63 9.34 -4.73 -1.46
N ALA A 64 8.80 -5.82 -0.91
CA ALA A 64 7.68 -6.58 -1.46
C ALA A 64 6.39 -5.77 -1.66
N PHE A 65 6.22 -4.65 -0.94
CA PHE A 65 4.99 -3.87 -0.96
C PHE A 65 5.16 -2.48 -1.57
N ARG A 66 6.34 -2.17 -2.13
CA ARG A 66 6.58 -0.88 -2.78
C ARG A 66 5.92 -0.86 -4.16
N PRO A 67 4.99 0.07 -4.43
CA PRO A 67 4.43 0.22 -5.77
C PRO A 67 5.56 0.56 -6.75
N GLY A 68 5.79 -0.31 -7.73
CA GLY A 68 6.86 -0.18 -8.72
C GLY A 68 8.09 -1.05 -8.49
N SER A 69 8.17 -1.83 -7.39
CA SER A 69 9.12 -2.95 -7.35
C SER A 69 8.57 -4.03 -8.27
N LYS A 70 8.93 -3.93 -9.55
CA LYS A 70 8.77 -5.01 -10.51
C LYS A 70 9.14 -6.31 -9.79
N ASN A 71 8.29 -7.33 -9.91
CA ASN A 71 8.82 -8.66 -10.12
C ASN A 71 9.75 -8.55 -11.34
N GLU A 72 11.00 -8.18 -11.10
CA GLU A 72 12.11 -8.56 -11.95
C GLU A 72 12.36 -10.05 -11.69
N THR A 73 11.35 -10.87 -11.99
CA THR A 73 11.62 -12.23 -12.47
C THR A 73 11.96 -12.06 -13.95
N THR A 74 13.11 -11.43 -14.22
CA THR A 74 13.81 -11.64 -15.48
C THR A 74 14.46 -13.01 -15.37
N GLY A 75 13.62 -14.05 -15.39
CA GLY A 75 14.02 -15.39 -15.76
C GLY A 75 14.07 -15.47 -17.28
N ARG A 76 14.94 -14.66 -17.91
CA ARG A 76 15.40 -14.93 -19.26
C ARG A 76 16.32 -16.15 -19.15
N VAL A 77 15.76 -17.35 -19.16
CA VAL A 77 16.54 -18.53 -19.49
C VAL A 77 16.80 -18.43 -20.99
N MET A 78 18.00 -17.99 -21.32
CA MET A 78 18.59 -18.31 -22.62
C MET A 78 18.81 -19.83 -22.62
N THR A 79 18.14 -20.50 -23.54
CA THR A 79 18.67 -21.70 -24.20
C THR A 79 18.26 -21.62 -25.66
#